data_AF-A0A8X6IEU5-F1
#
_entry.id   AF-A0A8X6IEU5-F1
#
_cell.length_a   1.000
_cell.length_b   1.000
_cell.length_c   1.000
_cell.angle_alpha   90.00
_cell.angle_beta   90.00
_cell.angle_gamma   90.00
#
_symmetry.space_group_name_H-M   'P 1'
#
loop_
_entity.id
_entity.type
_entity.pdbx_description
1 polymer ?
#
loop_
_entity_poly.entity_id
_entity_poly.type
_entity_poly.pdbx_seq_one_letter_code
_entity_poly.pdbx_strand_id
1 'polypeptide(L)'
;MLADPSFAQFSQEIGLASLGAPDTEIEKFATLYWFTVEFGLCKQNGEVRAYGAGLLSSYGELQHALSDKPEQRVFDPENAAVQPYQDQDYQDVYYVAETFDDAKEKFRNYVAQHLKRSYEVRYDPFTQSVQVLDSVEKLQTLSDSLQNEIVRLASAIKKLSMQ
;
A
#
# COMPACT_ATOMS: atom_id res chain seq x y z
N MET A 1 2.84 3.69 -12.96
CA MET A 1 2.85 3.15 -11.59
C MET A 1 2.35 1.71 -11.49
N LEU A 2 1.15 1.35 -11.92
CA LEU A 2 0.61 -0.03 -11.79
C LEU A 2 1.39 -1.14 -12.54
N ALA A 3 2.36 -0.79 -13.38
CA ALA A 3 3.28 -1.75 -13.99
C ALA A 3 4.44 -2.15 -13.07
N ASP A 4 4.66 -1.43 -11.96
CA ASP A 4 5.61 -1.78 -10.91
C ASP A 4 4.96 -2.75 -9.90
N PRO A 5 5.55 -3.92 -9.63
CA PRO A 5 4.96 -4.91 -8.73
C PRO A 5 4.77 -4.43 -7.30
N SER A 6 5.73 -3.69 -6.75
CA SER A 6 5.65 -3.20 -5.37
C SER A 6 4.55 -2.17 -5.21
N PHE A 7 4.42 -1.26 -6.19
CA PHE A 7 3.32 -0.29 -6.24
C PHE A 7 1.96 -0.97 -6.44
N ALA A 8 1.85 -1.92 -7.37
CA ALA A 8 0.62 -2.65 -7.61
C ALA A 8 0.15 -3.39 -6.35
N GLN A 9 1.08 -4.00 -5.61
CA GLN A 9 0.77 -4.63 -4.35
C GLN A 9 0.33 -3.61 -3.29
N PHE A 10 1.00 -2.46 -3.18
CA PHE A 10 0.57 -1.40 -2.28
C PHE A 10 -0.88 -0.92 -2.56
N SER A 11 -1.22 -0.67 -3.83
CA SER A 11 -2.60 -0.33 -4.20
C SER A 11 -3.60 -1.44 -3.85
N GLN A 12 -3.22 -2.70 -4.02
CA GLN A 12 -4.05 -3.84 -3.64
C GLN A 12 -4.27 -3.91 -2.12
N GLU A 13 -3.26 -3.64 -1.29
CA GLU A 13 -3.38 -3.66 0.17
C GLU A 13 -4.43 -2.66 0.66
N ILE A 14 -4.46 -1.44 0.10
CA ILE A 14 -5.49 -0.44 0.41
C ILE A 14 -6.89 -1.00 0.09
N GLY A 15 -7.04 -1.60 -1.10
CA GLY A 15 -8.31 -2.20 -1.52
C GLY A 15 -8.74 -3.39 -0.66
N LEU A 16 -7.81 -4.24 -0.23
CA LEU A 16 -8.12 -5.38 0.64
C LEU A 16 -8.46 -4.94 2.07
N ALA A 17 -7.82 -3.88 2.58
CA ALA A 17 -8.12 -3.33 3.89
C ALA A 17 -9.53 -2.71 3.96
N SER A 18 -10.04 -2.18 2.85
CA SER A 18 -11.37 -1.56 2.80
C SER A 18 -12.52 -2.57 2.84
N LEU A 19 -12.28 -3.85 2.54
CA LEU A 19 -13.32 -4.88 2.50
C LEU A 19 -13.88 -5.15 3.90
N GLY A 20 -15.14 -4.73 4.11
CA GLY A 20 -15.85 -4.91 5.38
C GLY A 20 -15.42 -3.93 6.49
N ALA A 21 -14.63 -2.91 6.15
CA ALA A 21 -14.28 -1.83 7.06
C ALA A 21 -15.47 -0.88 7.28
N PRO A 22 -15.61 -0.28 8.47
CA PRO A 22 -16.64 0.73 8.72
C PRO A 22 -16.32 2.03 7.96
N ASP A 23 -17.34 2.85 7.68
CA ASP A 23 -17.20 4.09 6.91
C ASP A 23 -16.12 5.03 7.47
N THR A 24 -15.94 5.07 8.80
CA THR A 24 -14.90 5.88 9.45
C THR A 24 -13.48 5.45 9.08
N GLU A 25 -13.26 4.16 8.83
CA GLU A 25 -11.97 3.64 8.35
C GLU A 25 -11.85 3.76 6.83
N ILE A 26 -12.97 3.65 6.09
CA ILE A 26 -12.99 3.90 4.64
C ILE A 26 -12.53 5.33 4.33
N GLU A 27 -13.00 6.33 5.08
CA GLU A 27 -12.60 7.72 4.92
C GLU A 27 -11.09 7.93 5.13
N LYS A 28 -10.52 7.28 6.17
CA LYS A 28 -9.08 7.26 6.43
C LYS A 28 -8.30 6.58 5.31
N PHE A 29 -8.77 5.44 4.81
CA PHE A 29 -8.13 4.74 3.69
C PHE A 29 -8.20 5.53 2.38
N ALA A 30 -9.30 6.24 2.13
CA ALA A 30 -9.42 7.15 1.01
C ALA A 30 -8.44 8.33 1.13
N THR A 31 -8.28 8.88 2.32
CA THR A 31 -7.30 9.95 2.60
C THR A 31 -5.86 9.44 2.43
N LEU A 32 -5.56 8.22 2.89
CA LEU A 32 -4.27 7.58 2.63
C LEU A 32 -4.02 7.36 1.14
N TYR A 33 -5.05 6.93 0.39
CA TYR A 33 -4.97 6.79 -1.06
C TYR A 33 -4.69 8.14 -1.73
N TRP A 34 -5.34 9.22 -1.29
CA TRP A 34 -5.10 10.59 -1.76
C TRP A 34 -3.63 11.00 -1.60
N PHE A 35 -3.09 10.88 -0.39
CA PHE A 35 -1.71 11.29 -0.09
C PHE A 35 -0.63 10.31 -0.55
N THR A 36 -1.01 9.21 -1.19
CA THR A 36 -0.08 8.24 -1.74
C THR A 36 -0.31 8.03 -3.24
N VAL A 37 -1.35 7.29 -3.62
CA VAL A 37 -1.59 6.93 -5.03
C VAL A 37 -1.91 8.15 -5.89
N GLU A 38 -2.60 9.17 -5.38
CA GLU A 38 -2.93 10.37 -6.15
C GLU A 38 -1.85 11.47 -6.09
N PHE A 39 -1.37 11.79 -4.89
CA PHE A 39 -0.46 12.93 -4.66
C PHE A 39 0.83 12.55 -3.92
N GLY A 40 1.23 11.28 -3.94
CA GLY A 40 2.43 10.81 -3.26
C GLY A 40 3.74 11.21 -3.94
N LEU A 41 4.74 11.47 -3.10
CA LEU A 41 6.14 11.66 -3.47
C LEU A 41 6.98 10.49 -2.93
N CYS A 42 8.11 10.18 -3.54
CA CYS A 42 9.05 9.19 -3.03
C CYS A 42 10.50 9.68 -3.08
N LYS A 43 11.37 9.07 -2.27
CA LYS A 43 12.81 9.24 -2.42
C LYS A 43 13.37 8.24 -3.41
N GLN A 44 14.20 8.71 -4.31
CA GLN A 44 14.95 7.88 -5.24
C GLN A 44 16.36 8.45 -5.40
N ASN A 45 17.38 7.66 -5.05
CA ASN A 45 18.79 8.07 -5.10
C ASN A 45 19.09 9.38 -4.34
N GLY A 46 18.40 9.60 -3.20
CA GLY A 46 18.56 10.80 -2.39
C GLY A 46 17.78 12.03 -2.86
N GLU A 47 17.07 11.94 -3.99
CA GLU A 47 16.22 13.01 -4.52
C GLU A 47 14.74 12.70 -4.34
N VAL A 48 13.92 13.73 -4.16
CA VAL A 48 12.46 13.59 -4.11
C VAL A 48 11.91 13.54 -5.54
N ARG A 49 11.03 12.59 -5.81
CA ARG A 49 10.35 12.36 -7.10
C ARG A 49 8.86 12.22 -6.89
N ALA A 50 8.08 12.62 -7.88
CA ALA A 50 6.64 12.40 -7.88
C ALA A 50 6.30 11.01 -8.42
N TYR A 51 5.33 10.35 -7.79
CA TYR A 51 4.74 9.12 -8.32
C TYR A 51 3.20 9.15 -8.35
N GLY A 52 2.58 10.07 -7.60
CA GLY A 52 1.13 10.22 -7.55
C GLY A 52 0.51 10.49 -8.92
N ALA A 53 -0.62 9.86 -9.22
CA ALA A 53 -1.31 9.97 -10.50
C ALA A 53 -1.77 11.42 -10.81
N GLY A 54 -2.30 12.13 -9.82
CA GLY A 54 -2.67 13.54 -9.93
C GLY A 54 -1.47 14.43 -10.26
N LEU A 55 -0.30 14.17 -9.66
CA LEU A 55 0.94 14.88 -9.99
C LEU A 55 1.41 14.56 -11.42
N LEU A 56 1.48 13.28 -11.78
CA LEU A 56 2.02 12.85 -13.08
C LEU A 56 1.13 13.25 -14.27
N SER A 57 -0.13 13.62 -14.01
CA SER A 57 -1.09 14.08 -15.02
C SER A 57 -1.30 15.60 -15.05
N SER A 58 -0.79 16.32 -14.05
CA SER A 58 -0.93 17.78 -13.92
C SER A 58 0.42 18.48 -14.02
N TYR A 59 0.64 19.19 -15.13
CA TYR A 59 1.90 19.92 -15.35
C TYR A 59 2.19 20.93 -14.24
N GLY A 60 1.21 21.74 -13.86
CA GLY A 60 1.40 22.78 -12.85
C GLY A 60 1.60 22.21 -11.45
N GLU A 61 0.86 21.16 -11.11
CA GLU A 61 0.95 20.58 -9.77
C GLU A 61 2.22 19.75 -9.59
N LEU A 62 2.71 19.09 -10.65
CA LEU A 62 4.02 18.45 -10.63
C LEU A 62 5.15 19.44 -10.31
N GLN A 63 5.12 20.61 -10.94
CA GLN A 63 6.11 21.67 -10.67
C GLN A 63 5.97 22.23 -9.25
N HIS A 64 4.74 22.42 -8.78
CA HIS A 64 4.46 22.89 -7.42
C HIS A 64 4.95 21.89 -6.37
N ALA A 65 4.61 20.61 -6.49
CA ALA A 65 4.95 19.55 -5.54
C ALA A 65 6.47 19.38 -5.33
N LEU A 66 7.28 19.62 -6.37
CA LEU A 66 8.74 19.52 -6.33
C LEU A 66 9.45 20.87 -6.10
N SER A 67 8.70 21.95 -5.86
CA SER A 67 9.24 23.26 -5.49
C SER A 67 9.49 23.38 -3.98
N ASP A 68 9.93 24.55 -3.54
CA ASP A 68 10.10 24.94 -2.14
C ASP A 68 8.83 25.51 -1.49
N LYS A 69 7.70 25.54 -2.23
CA LYS A 69 6.43 26.11 -1.76
C LYS A 69 5.63 25.18 -0.84
N PRO A 70 5.34 23.92 -1.20
CA PRO A 70 4.54 23.06 -0.35
C PRO A 70 5.39 22.45 0.77
N GLU A 71 4.72 22.02 1.84
CA GLU A 71 5.35 21.25 2.89
C GLU A 71 5.48 19.77 2.47
N GLN A 72 6.70 19.24 2.51
CA GLN A 72 6.95 17.82 2.26
C GLN A 72 7.25 17.11 3.58
N ARG A 73 6.41 16.14 3.96
CA ARG A 73 6.55 15.35 5.18
C ARG A 73 6.95 13.91 4.87
N VAL A 74 7.60 13.22 5.79
CA VAL A 74 7.84 11.77 5.64
C VAL A 74 6.50 11.04 5.73
N PHE A 75 6.26 10.07 4.84
CA PHE A 75 5.04 9.27 4.87
C PHE A 75 4.92 8.49 6.17
N ASP A 76 3.84 8.80 6.87
CA ASP A 76 3.38 8.15 8.10
C ASP A 76 1.85 8.01 8.03
N PRO A 77 1.30 6.79 7.98
CA PRO A 77 -0.13 6.57 7.85
C PRO A 77 -0.98 7.22 8.95
N GLU A 78 -0.47 7.32 10.19
CA GLU A 78 -1.21 7.94 11.29
C GLU A 78 -1.54 9.41 11.01
N ASN A 79 -0.56 10.14 10.49
CA ASN A 79 -0.68 11.55 10.15
C ASN A 79 -1.40 11.75 8.83
N ALA A 80 -1.07 10.94 7.81
CA ALA A 80 -1.66 11.07 6.49
C ALA A 80 -3.16 10.72 6.47
N ALA A 81 -3.61 9.74 7.25
CA ALA A 81 -5.01 9.30 7.27
C ALA A 81 -6.01 10.34 7.79
N VAL A 82 -5.53 11.35 8.53
CA VAL A 82 -6.36 12.41 9.12
C VAL A 82 -5.99 13.80 8.59
N GLN A 83 -5.08 13.89 7.63
CA GLN A 83 -4.66 15.14 7.02
C GLN A 83 -5.82 15.71 6.18
N PRO A 84 -6.34 16.91 6.49
CA PRO A 84 -7.34 17.55 5.64
C PRO A 84 -6.76 17.87 4.26
N TYR A 85 -7.59 17.75 3.22
CA TYR A 85 -7.25 18.10 1.85
C TYR A 85 -8.45 18.71 1.11
N GLN A 86 -8.18 19.26 -0.07
CA GLN A 86 -9.16 19.82 -0.99
C GLN A 86 -8.74 19.53 -2.45
N ASP A 87 -9.67 19.64 -3.39
CA ASP A 87 -9.52 19.21 -4.79
C ASP A 87 -9.60 20.36 -5.82
N GLN A 88 -9.69 21.62 -5.38
CA GLN A 88 -9.80 22.82 -6.21
C GLN A 88 -8.44 23.46 -6.54
N ASP A 89 -7.57 23.61 -5.54
CA ASP A 89 -6.23 24.18 -5.63
C ASP A 89 -5.13 23.10 -5.47
N TYR A 90 -3.86 23.48 -5.63
CA TYR A 90 -2.75 22.56 -5.39
C TYR A 90 -2.62 22.18 -3.92
N GLN A 91 -2.10 20.98 -3.64
CA GLN A 91 -1.93 20.55 -2.25
C GLN A 91 -0.86 21.39 -1.52
N ASP A 92 -1.16 21.75 -0.28
CA ASP A 92 -0.21 22.42 0.62
C ASP A 92 0.79 21.44 1.26
N VAL A 93 0.39 20.18 1.41
CA VAL A 93 1.17 19.12 2.06
C VAL A 93 1.27 17.92 1.14
N TYR A 94 2.49 17.40 0.97
CA TYR A 94 2.77 16.14 0.29
C TYR A 94 3.52 15.19 1.22
N TYR A 95 3.25 13.89 1.10
CA TYR A 95 3.95 12.86 1.86
C TYR A 95 4.97 12.12 0.98
N VAL A 96 6.18 11.96 1.52
CA VAL A 96 7.34 11.36 0.87
C VAL A 96 7.57 9.96 1.42
N ALA A 97 7.33 8.94 0.60
CA ALA A 97 7.68 7.56 0.90
C ALA A 97 9.19 7.33 0.73
N GLU A 98 9.83 6.59 1.63
CA GLU A 98 11.24 6.19 1.47
C GLU A 98 11.38 5.16 0.36
N THR A 99 10.54 4.13 0.37
CA THR A 99 10.37 3.15 -0.70
C THR A 99 8.90 2.70 -0.74
N PHE A 100 8.47 2.07 -1.84
CA PHE A 100 7.12 1.48 -1.88
C PHE A 100 6.94 0.33 -0.90
N ASP A 101 8.00 -0.43 -0.61
CA ASP A 101 7.95 -1.51 0.38
C ASP A 101 7.82 -0.96 1.81
N ASP A 102 8.53 0.12 2.15
CA ASP A 102 8.37 0.85 3.43
C ASP A 102 6.94 1.40 3.59
N ALA A 103 6.41 2.06 2.55
CA ALA A 103 5.05 2.58 2.57
C ALA A 103 4.00 1.46 2.76
N LYS A 104 4.19 0.33 2.08
CA LYS A 104 3.35 -0.87 2.20
C LYS A 104 3.41 -1.48 3.59
N GLU A 105 4.59 -1.60 4.18
CA GLU A 105 4.75 -2.13 5.54
C GLU A 105 4.10 -1.21 6.58
N LYS A 106 4.33 0.10 6.49
CA LYS A 106 3.68 1.09 7.35
C LYS A 106 2.16 1.01 7.25
N PHE A 107 1.62 0.91 6.04
CA PHE A 107 0.17 0.77 5.83
C PHE A 107 -0.38 -0.52 6.46
N ARG A 108 0.30 -1.66 6.27
CA ARG A 108 -0.11 -2.94 6.90
C ARG A 108 -0.13 -2.84 8.42
N ASN A 109 0.88 -2.20 9.01
CA ASN A 109 0.95 -1.99 10.45
C ASN A 109 -0.18 -1.07 10.95
N TYR A 110 -0.50 -0.01 10.21
CA TYR A 110 -1.63 0.87 10.50
C TYR A 110 -2.95 0.10 10.49
N VAL A 111 -3.22 -0.68 9.45
CA VAL A 111 -4.43 -1.52 9.34
C VAL A 111 -4.51 -2.50 10.51
N ALA A 112 -3.41 -3.19 10.85
CA ALA A 112 -3.40 -4.15 11.95
C ALA A 112 -3.70 -3.52 13.33
N GLN A 113 -3.40 -2.23 13.51
CA GLN A 113 -3.64 -1.50 14.76
C GLN A 113 -5.05 -0.91 14.85
N HIS A 114 -5.61 -0.42 13.74
CA HIS A 114 -6.86 0.34 13.73
C HIS A 114 -8.08 -0.45 13.24
N LEU A 115 -7.90 -1.37 12.29
CA LEU A 115 -9.00 -2.13 11.72
C LEU A 115 -9.37 -3.32 12.61
N LYS A 116 -10.43 -3.12 13.41
CA LYS A 116 -10.99 -4.19 14.24
C LYS A 116 -11.90 -5.10 13.41
N ARG A 117 -11.30 -6.13 12.81
CA ARG A 117 -12.02 -7.21 12.12
C ARG A 117 -11.82 -8.56 12.81
N SER A 118 -12.88 -9.38 12.88
CA SER A 118 -12.83 -10.73 13.46
C SER A 118 -12.35 -11.79 12.47
N TYR A 119 -12.00 -11.39 11.26
CA TYR A 119 -11.57 -12.25 10.16
C TYR A 119 -10.49 -11.54 9.35
N GLU A 120 -9.75 -12.31 8.57
CA GLU A 120 -8.78 -11.78 7.62
C GLU A 120 -9.26 -12.00 6.18
N VAL A 121 -8.71 -11.24 5.23
CA VAL A 121 -8.99 -11.45 3.79
C VAL A 121 -7.72 -11.71 3.03
N ARG A 122 -7.81 -12.58 2.02
CA ARG A 122 -6.72 -12.88 1.10
C ARG A 122 -7.23 -12.87 -0.33
N TYR A 123 -6.49 -12.26 -1.23
CA TYR A 123 -6.74 -12.38 -2.66
C TYR A 123 -6.19 -13.72 -3.20
N ASP A 124 -7.02 -14.44 -3.95
CA ASP A 124 -6.62 -15.61 -4.72
C ASP A 124 -6.45 -15.21 -6.19
N PRO A 125 -5.19 -15.15 -6.71
CA PRO A 125 -4.94 -14.74 -8.08
C PRO A 125 -5.36 -15.76 -9.13
N PHE A 126 -5.56 -17.03 -8.78
CA PHE A 126 -5.95 -18.07 -9.73
C PHE A 126 -7.44 -18.03 -10.03
N THR A 127 -8.25 -17.76 -9.01
CA THR A 127 -9.72 -17.65 -9.14
C THR A 127 -10.20 -16.20 -9.23
N GLN A 128 -9.28 -15.24 -9.06
CA GLN A 128 -9.57 -13.80 -9.01
C GLN A 128 -10.65 -13.46 -7.96
N SER A 129 -10.59 -14.12 -6.81
CA SER A 129 -11.58 -13.99 -5.74
C SER A 129 -10.96 -13.54 -4.42
N VAL A 130 -11.79 -13.03 -3.51
CA VAL A 130 -11.38 -12.72 -2.13
C VAL A 130 -11.83 -13.85 -1.22
N GLN A 131 -10.86 -14.49 -0.57
CA GLN A 131 -11.08 -15.51 0.43
C GLN A 131 -11.17 -14.85 1.82
N VAL A 132 -12.27 -15.14 2.52
CA VAL A 132 -12.47 -14.71 3.92
C VAL A 132 -11.95 -15.80 4.85
N LEU A 133 -10.95 -15.44 5.66
CA LEU A 133 -10.29 -16.28 6.65
C LEU A 133 -10.89 -16.00 8.04
N ASP A 134 -12.03 -16.62 8.32
CA ASP A 134 -12.87 -16.43 9.51
C ASP A 134 -12.93 -17.67 10.43
N SER A 135 -12.19 -18.73 10.11
CA SER A 135 -12.18 -19.97 10.88
C SER A 135 -10.79 -20.60 10.95
N VAL A 136 -10.54 -21.37 12.01
CA VAL A 136 -9.29 -22.12 12.21
C VAL A 136 -9.05 -23.10 11.07
N GLU A 137 -10.10 -23.76 10.57
CA GLU A 137 -10.00 -24.71 9.45
C GLU A 137 -9.52 -24.04 8.16
N LYS A 138 -10.05 -22.86 7.82
CA LYS A 138 -9.59 -22.09 6.65
C LYS A 138 -8.14 -21.63 6.80
N LEU A 139 -7.76 -21.19 8.01
CA LEU A 139 -6.38 -20.80 8.32
C LEU A 139 -5.41 -21.98 8.24
N GLN A 140 -5.80 -23.16 8.72
CA GLN A 140 -5.01 -24.39 8.62
C GLN A 140 -4.83 -24.81 7.16
N THR A 141 -5.91 -24.81 6.38
CA THR A 141 -5.85 -25.10 4.94
C THR A 141 -4.88 -24.17 4.22
N LEU A 142 -4.88 -22.89 4.58
CA LEU A 142 -3.96 -21.90 4.03
C LEU A 142 -2.51 -22.17 4.46
N SER A 143 -2.30 -22.48 5.73
CA SER A 143 -0.99 -22.81 6.30
C SER A 143 -0.37 -24.02 5.59
N ASP A 144 -1.15 -25.08 5.39
CA ASP A 144 -0.69 -26.29 4.69
C ASP A 144 -0.29 -25.98 3.24
N SER A 145 -1.06 -25.14 2.55
CA SER A 145 -0.74 -24.68 1.19
C SER A 145 0.59 -23.92 1.14
N LEU A 146 0.78 -22.94 2.04
CA LEU A 146 2.02 -22.17 2.14
C LEU A 146 3.22 -23.06 2.52
N GLN A 147 3.02 -24.03 3.42
CA GLN A 147 4.06 -24.98 3.78
C GLN A 147 4.51 -25.82 2.58
N ASN A 148 3.57 -26.24 1.72
CA ASN A 148 3.90 -26.94 0.48
C ASN A 148 4.73 -26.07 -0.49
N GLU A 149 4.44 -24.78 -0.60
CA GLU A 149 5.24 -23.84 -1.39
C GLU A 149 6.67 -23.70 -0.83
N ILE A 150 6.82 -23.56 0.49
CA ILE A 150 8.12 -23.50 1.16
C ILE A 150 8.93 -24.78 0.91
N VAL A 151 8.30 -25.96 1.00
CA VAL A 151 8.97 -27.25 0.73
C VAL A 151 9.47 -27.33 -0.72
N ARG A 152 8.68 -26.85 -1.68
CA ARG A 152 9.09 -26.78 -3.10
C ARG A 152 10.27 -25.83 -3.29
N LEU A 153 10.23 -24.65 -2.66
CA LEU A 153 11.33 -23.68 -2.69
C LEU A 153 12.61 -24.26 -2.09
N ALA A 154 12.52 -24.87 -0.91
CA ALA A 154 13.68 -25.49 -0.24
C ALA A 154 14.30 -26.61 -1.11
N SER A 155 13.46 -27.40 -1.77
CA SER A 155 13.91 -28.44 -2.71
C SER A 155 14.62 -27.86 -3.92
N ALA A 156 14.15 -26.74 -4.47
CA ALA A 156 14.79 -26.05 -5.58
C ALA A 156 16.16 -25.47 -5.19
N ILE A 157 16.25 -24.82 -4.02
CA ILE A 157 17.51 -24.30 -3.48
C ILE A 157 18.54 -25.42 -3.34
N LYS A 158 18.18 -26.55 -2.72
CA LYS A 158 19.09 -27.69 -2.55
C LYS A 158 19.62 -28.22 -3.87
N LYS A 159 18.78 -28.29 -4.91
CA LYS A 159 19.20 -28.75 -6.24
C LYS A 159 20.21 -27.79 -6.88
N LEU A 160 19.99 -26.50 -6.77
CA LEU A 160 20.87 -25.47 -7.34
C LEU A 160 22.18 -25.30 -6.57
N SER A 161 22.19 -25.55 -5.25
CA SER A 161 23.40 -25.48 -4.43
C SER A 161 24.34 -26.68 -4.57
N MET A 162 23.90 -27.75 -5.24
CA MET A 162 24.71 -28.96 -5.50
C MET A 162 25.30 -28.97 -6.92
N GLN A 163 25.08 -27.92 -7.71
CA GLN A 163 25.77 -27.62 -8.98
C GLN A 163 26.95 -26.69 -8.72
#